data_AF-A0A396IH74-F1
#
_entry.id   AF-A0A396IH74-F1
#
_cell.length_a   1.000
_cell.length_b   1.000
_cell.length_c   1.000
_cell.angle_alpha   90.00
_cell.angle_beta   90.00
_cell.angle_gamma   90.00
#
_symmetry.space_group_name_H-M   'P 1'
#
loop_
_entity.id
_entity.type
_entity.pdbx_description
1 polymer ?
#
loop_
_entity_poly.entity_id
_entity_poly.type
_entity_poly.pdbx_seq_one_letter_code
_entity_poly.pdbx_strand_id
1 'polypeptide(L)'
;MHAGYFLNCGGSNEVTVDSLKYTPDGSYTKLGTVATINKTDLLPTLSTLRYFPNTASKKFCYSFPVIKGNKYLVKTIYYYGEFDGGKKPPVFDQIVEGTTWSTVDTTEDYAKGLSSYYEVVVMPHGKKLSVCLGRNEHTGSLSPFISALEVKSLDGSLYNPTDFNKYALVSVSRHTFGSEDAIRYTNIFFYGFLFHF
;
A
#
# COMPACT_ATOMS: atom_id res chain seq x y z
N MET A 1 -18.37 12.18 5.95
CA MET A 1 -16.91 12.10 5.72
C MET A 1 -16.47 10.68 6.04
N HIS A 2 -16.21 9.85 5.05
CA HIS A 2 -15.70 8.51 5.30
C HIS A 2 -14.19 8.62 5.56
N ALA A 3 -13.79 8.47 6.83
CA ALA A 3 -12.40 8.57 7.26
C ALA A 3 -11.56 7.44 6.63
N GLY A 4 -10.37 7.79 6.14
CA GLY A 4 -9.37 6.86 5.67
C GLY A 4 -8.09 6.98 6.49
N TYR A 5 -7.27 5.94 6.46
CA TYR A 5 -5.92 5.94 7.02
C TYR A 5 -4.94 6.26 5.90
N PHE A 6 -4.10 7.27 6.11
CA PHE A 6 -3.08 7.70 5.15
C PHE A 6 -1.78 7.78 5.91
N LEU A 7 -0.89 6.81 5.68
CA LEU A 7 0.31 6.65 6.47
C LEU A 7 1.55 7.06 5.67
N ASN A 8 2.35 7.93 6.26
CA ASN A 8 3.73 8.21 5.86
C ASN A 8 4.64 7.22 6.62
N CYS A 9 5.03 6.11 5.97
CA CYS A 9 5.72 5.02 6.65
C CYS A 9 7.15 5.41 7.01
N GLY A 10 7.51 5.28 8.28
CA GLY A 10 8.80 5.73 8.80
C GLY A 10 8.94 7.25 8.95
N GLY A 11 7.94 8.04 8.54
CA GLY A 11 7.93 9.48 8.76
C GLY A 11 7.69 9.83 10.24
N SER A 12 8.33 10.89 10.72
CA SER A 12 8.13 11.42 12.07
C SER A 12 7.08 12.53 12.14
N ASN A 13 6.76 13.16 11.01
CA ASN A 13 5.85 14.30 10.91
C ASN A 13 4.71 14.01 9.93
N GLU A 14 3.59 14.71 10.12
CA GLU A 14 2.53 14.77 9.12
C GLU A 14 3.03 15.49 7.86
N VAL A 15 2.69 14.94 6.69
CA VAL A 15 3.00 15.53 5.39
C VAL A 15 1.74 15.63 4.54
N THR A 16 1.69 16.59 3.63
CA THR A 16 0.56 16.74 2.69
C THR A 16 1.02 16.46 1.27
N VAL A 17 0.31 15.58 0.57
CA VAL A 17 0.53 15.23 -0.84
C VAL A 17 -0.82 15.24 -1.54
N ASP A 18 -0.95 15.95 -2.65
CA ASP A 18 -2.19 16.05 -3.43
C ASP A 18 -3.45 16.36 -2.57
N SER A 19 -3.33 17.30 -1.62
CA SER A 19 -4.38 17.67 -0.64
C SER A 19 -4.76 16.58 0.38
N LEU A 20 -4.06 15.45 0.40
CA LEU A 20 -4.21 14.39 1.40
C LEU A 20 -3.15 14.53 2.48
N LYS A 21 -3.58 14.49 3.74
CA LYS A 21 -2.69 14.46 4.90
C LYS A 21 -2.29 13.03 5.23
N TYR A 22 -1.00 12.75 5.22
CA TYR A 22 -0.41 11.48 5.62
C TYR A 22 0.24 11.64 6.99
N THR A 23 -0.18 10.82 7.94
CA THR A 23 0.31 10.82 9.32
C THR A 23 1.40 9.76 9.53
N PRO A 24 2.29 9.91 10.51
CA PRO A 24 3.22 8.85 10.93
C PRO A 24 2.53 7.51 11.18
N ASP A 25 3.23 6.42 10.85
CA ASP A 25 2.68 5.07 10.86
C ASP A 25 2.78 4.34 12.23
N GLY A 26 3.47 4.94 13.20
CA GLY A 26 3.80 4.31 14.49
C GLY A 26 2.60 3.92 15.36
N SER A 27 1.42 4.47 15.13
CA SER A 27 0.19 4.05 15.82
C SER A 27 -0.37 2.71 15.29
N TYR A 28 0.07 2.27 14.11
CA TYR A 28 -0.48 1.11 13.40
C TYR A 28 0.49 -0.08 13.30
N THR A 29 1.79 0.17 13.53
CA THR A 29 2.82 -0.86 13.65
C THR A 29 3.87 -0.44 14.69
N LYS A 30 4.36 -1.41 15.48
CA LYS A 30 5.46 -1.22 16.43
C LYS A 30 6.76 -1.92 16.01
N LEU A 31 6.74 -2.60 14.86
CA LEU A 31 7.86 -3.39 14.35
C LEU A 31 8.53 -2.69 13.17
N GLY A 32 9.69 -3.20 12.77
CA GLY A 32 10.46 -2.68 11.66
C GLY A 32 11.33 -1.47 12.03
N THR A 33 12.20 -1.14 11.11
CA THR A 33 13.19 -0.07 11.21
C THR A 33 12.87 1.00 10.17
N VAL A 34 13.27 2.24 10.44
CA VAL A 34 13.04 3.38 9.57
C VAL A 34 14.29 3.68 8.77
N ALA A 35 14.12 4.02 7.49
CA ALA A 35 15.18 4.60 6.67
C ALA A 35 14.73 5.91 6.05
N THR A 36 15.68 6.83 5.86
CA THR A 36 15.49 8.08 5.11
C THR A 36 16.17 7.94 3.75
N ILE A 37 15.51 8.44 2.71
CA ILE A 37 16.03 8.42 1.34
C ILE A 37 16.49 9.82 0.97
N ASN A 38 17.79 9.96 0.76
CA ASN A 38 18.42 11.23 0.42
C ASN A 38 18.48 11.43 -1.10
N LYS A 39 17.33 11.66 -1.74
CA LYS A 39 17.24 12.06 -3.15
C LYS A 39 16.42 13.37 -3.26
N THR A 40 16.77 14.21 -4.23
CA THR A 40 16.05 15.45 -4.49
C THR A 40 14.71 15.16 -5.19
N ASP A 41 13.78 16.11 -5.11
CA ASP A 41 12.53 16.11 -5.87
C ASP A 41 11.59 14.90 -5.61
N LEU A 42 11.75 14.25 -4.46
CA LEU A 42 10.83 13.21 -4.01
C LEU A 42 9.57 13.82 -3.39
N LEU A 43 8.43 13.16 -3.61
CA LEU A 43 7.25 13.41 -2.80
C LEU A 43 7.58 13.17 -1.31
N PRO A 44 7.04 13.98 -0.39
CA PRO A 44 7.28 13.82 1.05
C PRO A 44 6.98 12.43 1.61
N THR A 45 6.05 11.68 1.01
CA THR A 45 5.70 10.30 1.42
C THR A 45 6.68 9.23 0.90
N LEU A 46 7.65 9.62 0.06
CA LEU A 46 8.67 8.74 -0.50
C LEU A 46 10.07 9.03 0.07
N SER A 47 10.22 10.08 0.88
CA SER A 47 11.50 10.45 1.51
C SER A 47 11.84 9.60 2.73
N THR A 48 10.87 8.85 3.26
CA THR A 48 11.07 7.88 4.32
C THR A 48 10.40 6.56 3.97
N LEU A 49 10.89 5.49 4.57
CA LEU A 49 10.22 4.19 4.55
C LEU A 49 10.39 3.46 5.86
N ARG A 50 9.54 2.46 6.07
CA ARG A 50 9.73 1.43 7.09
C ARG A 50 10.09 0.12 6.42
N TYR A 51 11.18 -0.49 6.86
CA TYR A 51 11.64 -1.80 6.39
C TYR A 51 11.67 -2.81 7.53
N PHE A 52 11.63 -4.08 7.16
CA PHE A 52 11.48 -5.17 8.09
C PHE A 52 12.64 -6.16 7.91
N PRO A 53 13.74 -5.99 8.68
CA PRO A 53 14.90 -6.85 8.58
C PRO A 53 14.56 -8.31 8.92
N ASN A 54 15.47 -9.22 8.59
CA ASN A 54 15.31 -10.65 8.86
C ASN A 54 15.11 -10.88 10.37
N THR A 55 13.87 -11.07 10.79
CA THR A 55 13.50 -11.44 12.17
C THR A 55 12.92 -12.85 12.18
N ALA A 56 12.73 -13.41 13.38
CA ALA A 56 12.02 -14.68 13.56
C ALA A 56 10.60 -14.70 12.95
N SER A 57 9.97 -13.54 12.73
CA SER A 57 8.66 -13.46 12.06
C SER A 57 8.79 -13.40 10.54
N LYS A 58 8.05 -14.27 9.85
CA LYS A 58 7.96 -14.28 8.37
C LYS A 58 7.05 -13.18 7.80
N LYS A 59 6.25 -12.50 8.63
CA LYS A 59 5.36 -11.41 8.20
C LYS A 59 5.25 -10.28 9.22
N PHE A 60 5.01 -9.07 8.74
CA PHE A 60 4.86 -7.85 9.54
C PHE A 60 3.60 -7.11 9.13
N CYS A 61 2.76 -6.74 10.10
CA CYS A 61 1.40 -6.28 9.82
C CYS A 61 1.12 -4.89 10.40
N TYR A 62 0.42 -4.07 9.62
CA TYR A 62 -0.36 -2.94 10.08
C TYR A 62 -1.76 -3.40 10.46
N SER A 63 -2.33 -2.81 11.52
CA SER A 63 -3.69 -3.14 11.96
C SER A 63 -4.54 -1.88 12.10
N PHE A 64 -5.66 -1.84 11.39
CA PHE A 64 -6.56 -0.69 11.32
C PHE A 64 -7.91 -1.02 11.93
N PRO A 65 -8.47 -0.19 12.83
CA PRO A 65 -9.87 -0.27 13.20
C PRO A 65 -10.76 -0.04 11.97
N VAL A 66 -11.75 -0.90 11.73
CA VAL A 66 -12.64 -0.81 10.57
C VAL A 66 -14.06 -1.23 10.91
N ILE A 67 -15.00 -0.85 10.04
CA ILE A 67 -16.39 -1.29 10.11
C ILE A 67 -16.48 -2.64 9.42
N LYS A 68 -16.88 -3.66 10.18
CA LYS A 68 -17.14 -5.01 9.66
C LYS A 68 -18.14 -4.95 8.50
N GLY A 69 -17.85 -5.66 7.40
CA GLY A 69 -18.74 -5.75 6.24
C GLY A 69 -18.76 -4.51 5.34
N ASN A 70 -18.00 -3.46 5.68
CA ASN A 70 -17.80 -2.32 4.79
C ASN A 70 -16.67 -2.60 3.78
N LYS A 71 -16.68 -1.94 2.62
CA LYS A 71 -15.66 -2.12 1.58
C LYS A 71 -14.51 -1.15 1.78
N TYR A 72 -13.28 -1.62 1.61
CA TYR A 72 -12.07 -0.82 1.77
C TYR A 72 -11.14 -0.99 0.57
N LEU A 73 -10.66 0.13 0.02
CA LEU A 73 -9.51 0.16 -0.88
C LEU A 73 -8.23 0.26 -0.03
N VAL A 74 -7.36 -0.72 -0.18
CA VAL A 74 -6.00 -0.71 0.35
C VAL A 74 -5.06 -0.38 -0.81
N LYS A 75 -4.23 0.65 -0.63
CA LYS A 75 -3.17 1.01 -1.57
C LYS A 75 -1.83 1.06 -0.85
N THR A 76 -0.88 0.23 -1.30
CA THR A 76 0.49 0.19 -0.80
C THR A 76 1.41 0.87 -1.81
N ILE A 77 2.38 1.64 -1.32
CA ILE A 77 3.30 2.41 -2.17
C ILE A 77 4.74 2.10 -1.74
N TYR A 78 5.59 1.86 -2.73
CA TYR A 78 6.95 1.38 -2.56
C TYR A 78 7.92 2.21 -3.40
N TYR A 79 8.81 2.93 -2.73
CA TYR A 79 9.97 3.56 -3.36
C TYR A 79 11.24 3.02 -2.71
N TYR A 80 12.00 2.21 -3.45
CA TYR A 80 13.18 1.51 -2.90
C TYR A 80 14.29 2.49 -2.53
N GLY A 81 14.63 3.42 -3.42
CA GLY A 81 15.59 4.50 -3.13
C GLY A 81 16.97 4.06 -2.61
N GLU A 82 17.34 2.78 -2.78
CA GLU A 82 18.60 2.19 -2.29
C GLU A 82 18.79 2.34 -0.77
N PHE A 83 17.70 2.28 -0.01
CA PHE A 83 17.70 2.56 1.44
C PHE A 83 18.65 1.67 2.27
N ASP A 84 18.97 0.48 1.78
CA ASP A 84 19.87 -0.50 2.41
C ASP A 84 21.29 -0.51 1.79
N GLY A 85 21.59 0.44 0.88
CA GLY A 85 22.84 0.51 0.15
C GLY A 85 23.00 -0.55 -0.95
N GLY A 86 21.98 -1.39 -1.17
CA GLY A 86 21.96 -2.42 -2.20
C GLY A 86 21.54 -1.88 -3.57
N LYS A 87 21.84 -2.64 -4.62
CA LYS A 87 21.47 -2.30 -6.02
C LYS A 87 20.26 -3.05 -6.56
N LYS A 88 19.67 -3.94 -5.75
CA LYS A 88 18.56 -4.79 -6.14
C LYS A 88 17.48 -4.71 -5.06
N PRO A 89 16.25 -4.28 -5.40
CA PRO A 89 15.16 -4.27 -4.45
C PRO A 89 14.76 -5.70 -4.02
N PRO A 90 14.25 -5.87 -2.79
CA PRO A 90 13.67 -7.13 -2.34
C PRO A 90 12.37 -7.45 -3.09
N VAL A 91 12.13 -8.74 -3.31
CA VAL A 91 10.85 -9.28 -3.76
C VAL A 91 10.16 -9.95 -2.57
N PHE A 92 8.90 -9.62 -2.31
CA PHE A 92 8.17 -10.08 -1.12
C PHE A 92 6.66 -10.04 -1.33
N ASP A 93 5.89 -10.68 -0.45
CA ASP A 93 4.44 -10.80 -0.62
C ASP A 93 3.68 -9.76 0.21
N GLN A 94 2.48 -9.42 -0.26
CA GLN A 94 1.49 -8.65 0.45
C GLN A 94 0.34 -9.55 0.87
N ILE A 95 -0.08 -9.40 2.12
CA ILE A 95 -1.09 -10.24 2.75
C ILE A 95 -2.16 -9.33 3.33
N VAL A 96 -3.42 -9.61 3.04
CA VAL A 96 -4.58 -8.90 3.60
C VAL A 96 -5.47 -9.91 4.31
N GLU A 97 -5.84 -9.62 5.57
CA GLU A 97 -6.64 -10.54 6.41
C GLU A 97 -6.10 -11.98 6.50
N GLY A 98 -4.79 -12.17 6.31
CA GLY A 98 -4.14 -13.49 6.34
C GLY A 98 -4.01 -14.19 4.98
N THR A 99 -4.59 -13.62 3.92
CA THR A 99 -4.49 -14.14 2.54
C THR A 99 -3.49 -13.33 1.72
N THR A 100 -2.54 -14.00 1.07
CA THR A 100 -1.64 -13.36 0.10
C THR A 100 -2.44 -12.90 -1.12
N TRP A 101 -2.28 -11.65 -1.55
CA TRP A 101 -3.00 -11.10 -2.71
C TRP A 101 -2.10 -10.65 -3.86
N SER A 102 -0.84 -10.31 -3.58
CA SER A 102 0.10 -9.88 -4.61
C SER A 102 1.55 -10.00 -4.13
N THR A 103 2.47 -10.24 -5.05
CA THR A 103 3.92 -10.12 -4.83
C THR A 103 4.38 -8.74 -5.27
N VAL A 104 5.14 -8.07 -4.40
CA VAL A 104 5.84 -6.82 -4.70
C VAL A 104 7.15 -7.13 -5.38
N ASP A 105 7.26 -6.70 -6.62
CA ASP A 105 8.52 -6.57 -7.34
C ASP A 105 8.62 -5.12 -7.84
N THR A 106 9.64 -4.40 -7.40
CA THR A 106 9.86 -2.99 -7.76
C THR A 106 11.04 -2.82 -8.72
N THR A 107 11.57 -3.92 -9.26
CA THR A 107 12.81 -3.92 -10.07
C THR A 107 12.70 -2.99 -11.28
N GLU A 108 11.60 -3.06 -12.03
CA GLU A 108 11.43 -2.24 -13.24
C GLU A 108 11.22 -0.75 -12.93
N ASP A 109 10.40 -0.43 -11.92
CA ASP A 109 10.15 0.96 -11.52
C ASP A 109 11.40 1.58 -10.91
N TYR A 110 12.13 0.83 -10.09
CA TYR A 110 13.42 1.26 -9.54
C TYR A 110 14.42 1.60 -10.66
N ALA A 111 14.52 0.77 -11.71
CA ALA A 111 15.41 1.04 -12.85
C ALA A 111 15.06 2.35 -13.58
N LYS A 112 13.82 2.81 -13.48
CA LYS A 112 13.32 4.08 -14.04
C LYS A 112 13.33 5.23 -13.03
N GLY A 113 13.75 4.99 -11.79
CA GLY A 113 13.70 5.98 -10.70
C GLY A 113 12.29 6.25 -10.17
N LEU A 114 11.34 5.34 -10.42
CA LEU A 114 9.92 5.47 -10.08
C LEU A 114 9.55 4.67 -8.82
N SER A 115 8.38 5.00 -8.25
CA SER A 115 7.74 4.23 -7.18
C SER A 115 6.68 3.29 -7.75
N SER A 116 6.57 2.08 -7.20
CA SER A 116 5.49 1.14 -7.49
C SER A 116 4.31 1.33 -6.53
N TYR A 117 3.10 1.03 -6.97
CA TYR A 117 1.94 0.92 -6.08
C TYR A 117 1.06 -0.27 -6.45
N TYR A 118 0.37 -0.81 -5.45
CA TYR A 118 -0.55 -1.93 -5.61
C TYR A 118 -1.87 -1.57 -4.93
N GLU A 119 -3.00 -2.00 -5.51
CA GLU A 119 -4.34 -1.71 -4.99
C GLU A 119 -5.17 -2.99 -4.87
N VAL A 120 -5.83 -3.17 -3.72
CA VAL A 120 -6.83 -4.22 -3.51
C VAL A 120 -8.08 -3.67 -2.81
N VAL A 121 -9.25 -4.14 -3.25
CA VAL A 121 -10.51 -3.90 -2.55
C VAL A 121 -10.91 -5.16 -1.79
N VAL A 122 -11.16 -4.99 -0.49
CA VAL A 122 -11.53 -6.07 0.43
C VAL A 122 -12.72 -5.68 1.30
N MET A 123 -13.38 -6.69 1.88
CA MET A 123 -14.41 -6.53 2.88
C MET A 123 -14.01 -7.29 4.15
N PRO A 124 -13.48 -6.62 5.19
CA PRO A 124 -13.08 -7.29 6.43
C PRO A 124 -14.27 -7.93 7.14
N HIS A 125 -14.08 -9.16 7.61
CA HIS A 125 -15.08 -9.91 8.38
C HIS A 125 -15.04 -9.58 9.88
N GLY A 126 -14.00 -8.88 10.33
CA GLY A 126 -13.81 -8.41 11.71
C GLY A 126 -13.93 -6.89 11.84
N LYS A 127 -13.65 -6.39 13.06
CA LYS A 127 -13.56 -4.95 13.38
C LYS A 127 -12.15 -4.38 13.17
N LYS A 128 -11.26 -5.20 12.62
CA LYS A 128 -9.89 -4.81 12.27
C LYS A 128 -9.59 -5.29 10.86
N LEU A 129 -8.80 -4.50 10.14
CA LEU A 129 -8.20 -4.86 8.87
C LEU A 129 -6.69 -4.97 9.05
N SER A 130 -6.12 -6.11 8.69
CA SER A 130 -4.69 -6.38 8.73
C SER A 130 -4.09 -6.31 7.33
N VAL A 131 -3.06 -5.50 7.16
CA VAL A 131 -2.26 -5.40 5.92
C VAL A 131 -0.82 -5.74 6.28
N CYS A 132 -0.29 -6.83 5.73
CA CYS A 132 1.03 -7.33 6.07
C CYS A 132 1.95 -7.46 4.87
N LEU A 133 3.24 -7.33 5.14
CA LEU A 133 4.32 -7.69 4.22
C LEU A 133 4.95 -9.00 4.71
N GLY A 134 5.06 -9.98 3.82
CA GLY A 134 5.56 -11.32 4.10
C GLY A 134 6.81 -11.64 3.29
N ARG A 135 7.80 -12.27 3.92
CA ARG A 135 8.97 -12.81 3.20
C ARG A 135 8.54 -14.02 2.39
N ASN A 136 9.05 -14.14 1.17
CA ASN A 136 8.90 -15.31 0.30
C ASN A 136 10.27 -15.88 -0.10
N GLU A 137 10.28 -16.90 -0.95
CA GLU A 137 11.51 -17.56 -1.41
C GLU A 137 12.47 -16.65 -2.20
N HIS A 138 11.95 -15.57 -2.80
CA HIS A 138 12.74 -14.58 -3.55
C HIS A 138 13.28 -13.44 -2.69
N THR A 139 12.79 -13.27 -1.46
CA THR A 139 13.25 -12.21 -0.56
C THR A 139 14.72 -12.39 -0.16
N GLY A 140 15.19 -13.64 -0.06
CA GLY A 140 16.56 -13.95 0.34
C GLY A 140 16.93 -13.36 1.70
N SER A 141 18.02 -12.60 1.77
CA SER A 141 18.48 -11.87 2.96
C SER A 141 17.98 -10.43 3.03
N LEU A 142 17.32 -9.93 1.98
CA LEU A 142 16.85 -8.55 1.89
C LEU A 142 15.62 -8.32 2.79
N SER A 143 15.18 -7.07 2.91
CA SER A 143 14.15 -6.66 3.87
C SER A 143 12.91 -6.10 3.17
N PRO A 144 11.72 -6.72 3.32
CA PRO A 144 10.47 -6.09 2.87
C PRO A 144 10.35 -4.66 3.40
N PHE A 145 9.81 -3.75 2.61
CA PHE A 145 9.72 -2.33 2.96
C PHE A 145 8.41 -1.73 2.48
N ILE A 146 8.03 -0.55 2.99
CA ILE A 146 6.88 0.23 2.54
C ILE A 146 7.11 1.72 2.80
N SER A 147 6.75 2.57 1.82
CA SER A 147 6.93 4.02 1.89
C SER A 147 5.64 4.72 2.32
N ALA A 148 4.50 4.29 1.79
CA ALA A 148 3.19 4.78 2.23
C ALA A 148 2.10 3.71 2.14
N LEU A 149 1.06 3.89 2.96
CA LEU A 149 -0.09 2.99 3.03
C LEU A 149 -1.38 3.79 3.16
N GLU A 150 -2.29 3.57 2.23
CA GLU A 150 -3.63 4.16 2.24
C GLU A 150 -4.68 3.06 2.46
N VAL A 151 -5.61 3.31 3.38
CA VAL A 151 -6.79 2.46 3.61
C VAL A 151 -8.01 3.37 3.59
N LYS A 152 -8.81 3.28 2.54
CA LYS A 152 -9.98 4.14 2.30
C LYS A 152 -11.26 3.33 2.37
N SER A 153 -12.20 3.77 3.18
CA SER A 153 -13.57 3.26 3.09
C SER A 153 -14.15 3.64 1.73
N LEU A 154 -14.80 2.67 1.08
CA LEU A 154 -15.53 2.88 -0.16
C LEU A 154 -17.02 3.02 0.12
N ASP A 155 -17.75 3.63 -0.82
CA ASP A 155 -19.20 3.62 -0.78
C ASP A 155 -19.72 2.19 -0.97
N GLY A 156 -20.73 1.80 -0.19
CA GLY A 156 -21.29 0.46 -0.20
C GLY A 156 -21.81 0.03 -1.57
N SER A 157 -22.21 0.97 -2.44
CA SER A 157 -22.70 0.71 -3.80
C SER A 157 -21.60 0.32 -4.80
N LEU A 158 -20.33 0.66 -4.52
CA LEU A 158 -19.22 0.35 -5.41
C LEU A 158 -18.95 -1.16 -5.42
N TYR A 159 -18.81 -1.74 -6.61
CA TYR A 159 -18.55 -3.18 -6.79
C TYR A 159 -19.62 -4.09 -6.17
N ASN A 160 -20.89 -3.66 -6.19
CA ASN A 160 -22.01 -4.48 -5.74
C ASN A 160 -22.12 -5.88 -6.35
N PRO A 161 -21.77 -6.12 -7.62
CA PRO A 161 -21.86 -7.46 -8.20
C PRO A 161 -20.87 -8.48 -7.62
N THR A 162 -19.87 -8.07 -6.83
CA THR A 162 -18.83 -8.95 -6.28
C THR A 162 -19.25 -9.58 -4.96
N ASP A 163 -19.17 -10.91 -4.85
CA ASP A 163 -19.30 -11.62 -3.56
C ASP A 163 -18.00 -11.52 -2.76
N PHE A 164 -17.86 -10.44 -1.98
CA PHE A 164 -16.68 -10.20 -1.14
C PHE A 164 -16.52 -11.19 0.03
N ASN A 165 -17.45 -12.14 0.23
CA ASN A 165 -17.21 -13.25 1.16
C ASN A 165 -16.31 -14.33 0.58
N LYS A 166 -16.11 -14.31 -0.75
CA LYS A 166 -15.28 -15.29 -1.47
C LYS A 166 -14.14 -14.64 -2.22
N TYR A 167 -14.32 -13.40 -2.67
CA TYR A 167 -13.39 -12.73 -3.57
C TYR A 167 -12.88 -11.41 -3.00
N ALA A 168 -11.67 -11.04 -3.39
CA ALA A 168 -11.16 -9.68 -3.31
C ALA A 168 -10.94 -9.16 -4.74
N LEU A 169 -10.84 -7.85 -4.91
CA LEU A 169 -10.60 -7.26 -6.22
C LEU A 169 -9.20 -6.67 -6.26
N VAL A 170 -8.30 -7.25 -7.05
CA VAL A 170 -6.91 -6.79 -7.21
C VAL A 170 -6.77 -5.95 -8.48
N SER A 171 -6.37 -4.69 -8.33
CA SER A 171 -6.27 -3.73 -9.45
C SER A 171 -5.17 -4.15 -10.41
N VAL A 172 -5.51 -4.30 -11.69
CA VAL A 172 -4.58 -4.62 -12.78
C VAL A 172 -4.23 -3.36 -13.56
N SER A 173 -5.24 -2.57 -13.89
CA SER A 173 -5.06 -1.30 -14.60
C SER A 173 -6.17 -0.32 -14.27
N ARG A 174 -5.82 0.97 -14.39
CA ARG A 174 -6.77 2.07 -14.33
C ARG A 174 -6.63 2.88 -15.61
N HIS A 175 -7.74 3.03 -16.33
CA HIS A 175 -7.81 3.83 -17.54
C HIS A 175 -8.74 5.02 -17.31
N THR A 176 -8.38 6.16 -17.90
CA THR A 176 -9.26 7.31 -18.03
C THR A 176 -9.57 7.48 -19.51
N PHE A 177 -10.85 7.69 -19.83
CA PHE A 177 -11.29 7.91 -21.21
C PHE A 177 -11.88 9.31 -21.29
N GLY A 178 -11.41 10.11 -22.26
CA GLY A 178 -11.92 11.46 -22.51
C GLY A 178 -11.17 12.62 -21.85
N SER A 179 -10.02 12.37 -21.20
CA SER A 179 -9.07 13.41 -20.78
C SER A 179 -7.63 12.90 -20.90
N GLU A 180 -6.67 13.79 -21.19
CA GLU A 180 -5.23 13.43 -21.24
C GLU A 180 -4.58 13.39 -19.86
N ASP A 181 -5.18 14.05 -18.86
CA ASP A 181 -4.68 14.04 -17.49
C ASP A 181 -5.25 12.87 -16.67
N ALA A 182 -4.38 12.27 -15.86
CA ALA A 182 -4.80 11.37 -14.78
C ALA A 182 -5.50 12.18 -13.68
N ILE A 183 -6.79 12.47 -13.87
CA ILE A 183 -7.63 13.17 -12.90
C ILE A 183 -7.67 12.35 -11.60
N ARG A 184 -6.95 12.78 -10.56
CA ARG A 184 -7.01 12.25 -9.18
C ARG A 184 -7.96 13.12 -8.37
N TYR A 185 -9.26 13.00 -8.58
CA TYR A 185 -10.26 13.71 -7.77
C TYR A 185 -10.88 12.82 -6.70
N THR A 186 -11.15 13.46 -5.56
CA THR A 186 -11.73 12.97 -4.30
C THR A 186 -13.16 12.46 -4.39
N ASN A 187 -13.71 12.24 -5.59
CA ASN A 187 -15.02 11.61 -5.78
C ASN A 187 -14.97 10.67 -6.98
N ILE A 188 -15.22 9.39 -6.70
CA ILE A 188 -15.21 8.28 -7.67
C ILE A 188 -16.48 8.40 -8.52
N PHE A 189 -16.38 9.06 -9.67
CA PHE A 189 -17.33 8.86 -10.76
C PHE A 189 -16.57 8.35 -11.97
N PHE A 190 -16.85 7.07 -12.29
CA PHE A 190 -16.39 6.31 -13.45
C PHE A 190 -14.88 6.15 -13.63
N TYR A 191 -14.25 5.41 -12.72
CA TYR A 191 -12.99 4.73 -13.03
C TYR A 191 -13.29 3.28 -13.40
N GLY A 192 -12.96 2.89 -14.64
CA GLY A 192 -12.89 1.49 -15.01
C GLY A 192 -11.65 0.89 -14.37
N PHE A 193 -11.83 0.13 -13.30
CA PHE A 193 -10.79 -0.73 -12.77
C PHE A 193 -10.90 -2.08 -13.46
N LEU A 194 -9.82 -2.54 -14.08
CA LEU A 194 -9.71 -3.94 -14.44
C LEU A 194 -9.24 -4.68 -13.19
N PHE A 195 -10.05 -5.58 -12.68
CA PHE A 195 -9.68 -6.43 -11.55
C PHE A 195 -9.39 -7.86 -12.02
N HIS A 196 -8.41 -8.52 -11.42
CA HIS A 196 -8.28 -9.97 -11.48
C HIS A 196 -9.07 -10.59 -10.32
N PHE A 197 -9.76 -11.71 -10.60
CA PHE A 197 -10.60 -12.45 -9.64
C PHE A 197 -9.88 -13.67 -9.09
#